data_AF-A0A6G1C089-F1
#
_entry.id   AF-A0A6G1C089-F1
#
_cell.length_a   1.000
_cell.length_b   1.000
_cell.length_c   1.000
_cell.angle_alpha   90.00
_cell.angle_beta   90.00
_cell.angle_gamma   90.00
#
_symmetry.space_group_name_H-M   'P 1'
#
loop_
_entity.id
_entity.type
_entity.pdbx_description
1 polymer ?
#
loop_
_entity_poly.entity_id
_entity_poly.type
_entity_poly.pdbx_seq_one_letter_code
_entity_poly.pdbx_strand_id
1 'polypeptide(L)'
;MLIRKICPSARQLDCFQMFSSKGQSKIERIGMVSQRRGCVPFVYSLNKVQIFFWVMFVTTFGARKLHEVRNSWHSGCWVMKFLVYAVSIVIPFIIPNIFIQLYGEIARMGAGVFLLLQLISMLHCISWCNKRWMPDSRSNQCGLFGLFLSTISFIASFAGIAVLYVLYISNSSCLFNIFTITWTAILVKIMMAVSLHSKVNEGLLSSGIMGLYIVFLCWSALHSEPQTGKCHTQMKIAKDGDWATIVSFIIAICAIVMATFSTGIDTRSFQFRNDEVQLEDDVPYSYQIFHIVFAMGAMYFAMLFINWELNHPTRK
;
A
#
# COMPACT_ATOMS: atom_id res chain seq x y z
N MET A 1 -5.91 -13.33 -55.78
CA MET A 1 -5.14 -13.38 -57.05
C MET A 1 -4.54 -12.02 -57.46
N LEU A 2 -4.32 -11.08 -56.52
CA LEU A 2 -3.77 -9.74 -56.81
C LEU A 2 -2.57 -9.34 -55.91
N ILE A 3 -1.84 -10.32 -55.36
CA ILE A 3 -0.64 -10.11 -54.52
C ILE A 3 0.53 -10.97 -55.06
N ARG A 4 0.68 -11.04 -56.38
CA ARG A 4 1.78 -11.79 -57.03
C ARG A 4 2.55 -11.01 -58.10
N LYS A 5 2.28 -9.72 -58.30
CA LYS A 5 2.91 -8.93 -59.38
C LYS A 5 3.87 -7.81 -58.96
N ILE A 6 4.21 -7.66 -57.68
CA ILE A 6 5.03 -6.49 -57.22
C ILE A 6 6.28 -6.89 -56.38
N CYS A 7 6.73 -8.15 -56.35
CA CYS A 7 7.96 -8.46 -55.60
C CYS A 7 8.80 -9.56 -56.27
N PRO A 8 10.04 -9.26 -56.72
CA PRO A 8 10.97 -10.28 -57.20
C PRO A 8 11.45 -11.16 -56.04
N SER A 9 11.66 -12.44 -56.36
CA SER A 9 11.78 -13.65 -55.52
C SER A 9 12.79 -13.67 -54.35
N ALA A 10 13.47 -12.58 -54.00
CA ALA A 10 14.54 -12.58 -53.00
C ALA A 10 14.26 -11.75 -51.72
N ARG A 11 13.03 -11.23 -51.52
CA ARG A 11 12.70 -10.31 -50.41
C ARG A 11 11.37 -10.61 -49.67
N GLN A 12 10.95 -11.88 -49.62
CA GLN A 12 9.69 -12.23 -48.92
C GLN A 12 9.79 -12.22 -47.38
N LEU A 13 10.95 -12.55 -46.80
CA LEU A 13 11.12 -12.49 -45.33
C LEU A 13 11.10 -11.03 -44.81
N ASP A 14 11.75 -10.10 -45.51
CA ASP A 14 11.84 -8.70 -45.09
C ASP A 14 10.49 -7.97 -45.17
N CYS A 15 9.67 -8.27 -46.18
CA CYS A 15 8.33 -7.69 -46.31
C CYS A 15 7.37 -8.22 -45.22
N PHE A 16 7.49 -9.49 -44.84
CA PHE A 16 6.68 -10.09 -43.77
C PHE A 16 7.10 -9.59 -42.38
N GLN A 17 8.42 -9.43 -42.13
CA GLN A 17 8.93 -8.79 -40.91
C GLN A 17 8.55 -7.31 -40.82
N MET A 18 8.54 -6.57 -41.93
CA MET A 18 8.12 -5.16 -41.96
C MET A 18 6.61 -4.99 -41.74
N PHE A 19 5.77 -5.91 -42.23
CA PHE A 19 4.33 -5.95 -41.92
C PHE A 19 4.05 -6.42 -40.49
N SER A 20 4.80 -7.39 -39.97
CA SER A 20 4.71 -7.85 -38.57
C SER A 20 5.14 -6.74 -37.59
N SER A 21 6.22 -6.01 -37.88
CA SER A 21 6.69 -4.86 -37.10
C SER A 21 5.72 -3.67 -37.15
N LYS A 22 5.14 -3.35 -38.32
CA LYS A 22 4.07 -2.34 -38.43
C LYS A 22 2.76 -2.79 -37.78
N GLY A 23 2.47 -4.09 -37.76
CA GLY A 23 1.32 -4.70 -37.09
C GLY A 23 1.46 -4.69 -35.57
N GLN A 24 2.60 -5.13 -35.03
CA GLN A 24 2.96 -5.06 -33.60
C GLN A 24 3.00 -3.61 -33.11
N SER A 25 3.63 -2.69 -33.83
CA SER A 25 3.65 -1.26 -33.43
C SER A 25 2.28 -0.57 -33.53
N LYS A 26 1.33 -1.14 -34.28
CA LYS A 26 -0.06 -0.68 -34.31
C LYS A 26 -0.88 -1.31 -33.18
N ILE A 27 -0.68 -2.59 -32.87
CA ILE A 27 -1.33 -3.29 -31.75
C ILE A 27 -0.82 -2.76 -30.39
N GLU A 28 0.49 -2.53 -30.23
CA GLU A 28 1.08 -1.83 -29.08
C GLU A 28 0.56 -0.39 -28.97
N ARG A 29 0.41 0.34 -30.08
CA ARG A 29 -0.22 1.66 -30.06
C ARG A 29 -1.71 1.60 -29.70
N ILE A 30 -2.45 0.60 -30.14
CA ILE A 30 -3.86 0.43 -29.78
C ILE A 30 -4.00 0.03 -28.30
N GLY A 31 -3.12 -0.84 -27.78
CA GLY A 31 -3.01 -1.17 -26.35
C GLY A 31 -2.66 0.06 -25.50
N MET A 32 -1.66 0.85 -25.91
CA MET A 32 -1.29 2.10 -25.24
C MET A 32 -2.39 3.17 -25.33
N VAL A 33 -3.16 3.24 -26.43
CA VAL A 33 -4.28 4.19 -26.58
C VAL A 33 -5.51 3.75 -25.76
N SER A 34 -5.74 2.45 -25.61
CA SER A 34 -6.79 1.90 -24.74
C SER A 34 -6.45 2.11 -23.26
N GLN A 35 -5.19 1.88 -22.87
CA GLN A 35 -4.69 2.13 -21.51
C GLN A 35 -4.65 3.63 -21.16
N ARG A 36 -4.28 4.50 -22.12
CA ARG A 36 -4.35 5.97 -21.97
C ARG A 36 -5.75 6.52 -21.69
N ARG A 37 -6.80 5.93 -22.30
CA ARG A 37 -8.19 6.39 -22.10
C ARG A 37 -8.84 5.79 -20.85
N GLY A 38 -8.34 4.66 -20.33
CA GLY A 38 -8.83 4.05 -19.09
C GLY A 38 -8.20 4.64 -17.81
N CYS A 39 -6.89 4.91 -17.80
CA CYS A 39 -6.18 5.36 -16.60
C CYS A 39 -6.52 6.80 -16.18
N VAL A 40 -6.78 7.69 -17.14
CA VAL A 40 -7.11 9.09 -16.85
C VAL A 40 -8.44 9.19 -16.07
N PRO A 41 -9.59 8.66 -16.54
CA PRO A 41 -10.85 8.53 -15.77
C PRO A 41 -10.71 7.81 -14.42
N PHE A 42 -9.75 6.88 -14.30
CA PHE A 42 -9.55 6.06 -13.11
C PHE A 42 -8.83 6.82 -11.98
N VAL A 43 -7.81 7.62 -12.30
CA VAL A 43 -7.19 8.57 -11.36
C VAL A 43 -8.23 9.57 -10.85
N TYR A 44 -9.12 10.07 -11.73
CA TYR A 44 -10.26 10.91 -11.34
C TYR A 44 -11.26 10.18 -10.42
N SER A 45 -11.40 8.86 -10.52
CA SER A 45 -12.35 8.10 -9.71
C SER A 45 -11.85 7.86 -8.28
N LEU A 46 -10.53 7.79 -8.08
CA LEU A 46 -9.91 7.53 -6.77
C LEU A 46 -9.79 8.80 -5.90
N ASN A 47 -9.84 9.99 -6.50
CA ASN A 47 -9.80 11.28 -5.80
C ASN A 47 -11.06 11.58 -4.98
N LYS A 48 -12.18 10.92 -5.28
CA LYS A 48 -13.50 11.25 -4.73
C LYS A 48 -13.58 11.00 -3.22
N VAL A 49 -13.04 9.86 -2.79
CA VAL A 49 -13.02 9.44 -1.37
C VAL A 49 -12.05 10.30 -0.58
N GLN A 50 -10.90 10.65 -1.16
CA GLN A 50 -9.93 11.52 -0.53
C GLN A 50 -10.48 12.94 -0.28
N ILE A 51 -11.11 13.55 -1.27
CA ILE A 51 -11.69 14.90 -1.13
C ILE A 51 -12.71 14.92 0.01
N PHE A 52 -13.56 13.90 0.09
CA PHE A 52 -14.52 13.74 1.18
C PHE A 52 -13.83 13.72 2.55
N PHE A 53 -12.80 12.88 2.74
CA PHE A 53 -12.09 12.80 4.02
C PHE A 53 -11.33 14.09 4.37
N TRP A 54 -10.79 14.82 3.39
CA TRP A 54 -10.19 16.14 3.63
C TRP A 54 -11.22 17.18 4.07
N VAL A 55 -12.41 17.19 3.46
CA VAL A 55 -13.51 18.08 3.90
C VAL A 55 -13.96 17.71 5.31
N MET A 56 -14.09 16.42 5.61
CA MET A 56 -14.41 15.94 6.95
C MET A 56 -13.33 16.30 7.98
N PHE A 57 -12.06 16.22 7.61
CA PHE A 57 -10.93 16.65 8.45
C PHE A 57 -11.02 18.14 8.80
N VAL A 58 -11.17 19.02 7.80
CA VAL A 58 -11.26 20.47 8.01
C VAL A 58 -12.47 20.84 8.85
N THR A 59 -13.64 20.28 8.55
CA THR A 59 -14.89 20.59 9.26
C THR A 59 -14.89 20.10 10.72
N THR A 60 -14.20 19.00 11.02
CA THR A 60 -14.05 18.46 12.38
C THR A 60 -12.80 18.95 13.12
N PHE A 61 -11.97 19.81 12.49
CA PHE A 61 -10.70 20.32 13.04
C PHE A 61 -10.83 21.16 14.32
N GLY A 62 -10.64 20.54 15.48
CA GLY A 62 -10.70 21.18 16.79
C GLY A 62 -11.93 20.78 17.61
N ALA A 63 -12.69 19.79 17.16
CA ALA A 63 -13.71 19.15 17.98
C ALA A 63 -13.05 18.46 19.18
N ARG A 64 -13.46 18.83 20.39
CA ARG A 64 -12.92 18.24 21.65
C ARG A 64 -14.02 17.67 22.53
N LYS A 65 -15.21 18.27 22.53
CA LYS A 65 -16.33 17.89 23.41
C LYS A 65 -17.47 17.21 22.67
N LEU A 66 -18.16 16.29 23.36
CA LEU A 66 -19.31 15.55 22.84
C LEU A 66 -20.52 16.46 22.55
N HIS A 67 -20.70 17.57 23.27
CA HIS A 67 -21.86 18.46 23.09
C HIS A 67 -21.64 19.54 22.00
N GLU A 68 -20.55 19.49 21.23
CA GLU A 68 -20.30 20.47 20.18
C GLU A 68 -21.09 20.16 18.89
N VAL A 69 -21.47 21.22 18.15
CA VAL A 69 -22.08 21.12 16.81
C VAL A 69 -21.24 20.25 15.86
N ARG A 70 -19.92 20.25 16.07
CA ARG A 70 -18.94 19.50 15.28
C ARG A 70 -19.00 17.99 15.53
N ASN A 71 -19.33 17.57 16.77
CA ASN A 71 -19.62 16.16 17.04
C ASN A 71 -20.93 15.76 16.37
N SER A 72 -21.98 16.61 16.40
CA SER A 72 -23.22 16.34 15.67
C SER A 72 -23.01 16.20 14.15
N TRP A 73 -22.14 17.04 13.58
CA TRP A 73 -21.67 16.91 12.19
C TRP A 73 -20.92 15.59 11.96
N HIS A 74 -19.94 15.25 12.80
CA HIS A 74 -19.14 14.02 12.68
C HIS A 74 -19.95 12.73 12.88
N SER A 75 -20.91 12.72 13.79
CA SER A 75 -21.64 11.51 14.20
C SER A 75 -22.97 11.34 13.49
N GLY A 76 -23.72 12.43 13.27
CA GLY A 76 -25.15 12.34 12.95
C GLY A 76 -25.57 12.82 11.55
N CYS A 77 -24.98 13.90 11.01
CA CYS A 77 -25.53 14.59 9.83
C CYS A 77 -25.31 13.85 8.49
N TRP A 78 -25.85 12.63 8.35
CA TRP A 78 -25.62 11.72 7.23
C TRP A 78 -26.09 12.27 5.88
N VAL A 79 -27.25 12.94 5.81
CA VAL A 79 -27.78 13.51 4.56
C VAL A 79 -26.80 14.53 3.97
N MET A 80 -26.26 15.42 4.80
CA MET A 80 -25.28 16.40 4.35
C MET A 80 -23.95 15.76 3.98
N LYS A 81 -23.51 14.70 4.68
CA LYS A 81 -22.32 13.94 4.28
C LYS A 81 -22.49 13.25 2.92
N PHE A 82 -23.65 12.65 2.65
CA PHE A 82 -23.96 12.08 1.34
C PHE A 82 -23.92 13.14 0.24
N LEU A 83 -24.42 14.35 0.52
CA LEU A 83 -24.34 15.47 -0.41
C LEU A 83 -22.87 15.88 -0.66
N VAL A 84 -22.06 16.04 0.39
CA VAL A 84 -20.62 16.35 0.28
C VAL A 84 -19.89 15.26 -0.51
N TYR A 85 -20.21 13.98 -0.26
CA TYR A 85 -19.65 12.87 -1.00
C TYR A 85 -20.06 12.92 -2.48
N ALA A 86 -21.34 13.14 -2.79
CA ALA A 86 -21.83 13.27 -4.17
C ALA A 86 -21.15 14.43 -4.92
N VAL A 87 -20.97 15.58 -4.27
CA VAL A 87 -20.23 16.71 -4.84
C VAL A 87 -18.76 16.33 -5.09
N SER A 88 -18.14 15.59 -4.17
CA SER A 88 -16.76 15.09 -4.32
C SER A 88 -16.59 14.13 -5.50
N ILE A 89 -17.66 13.50 -5.98
CA ILE A 89 -17.66 12.68 -7.21
C ILE A 89 -17.53 13.55 -8.46
N VAL A 90 -18.15 14.74 -8.46
CA VAL A 90 -18.22 15.63 -9.63
C VAL A 90 -16.98 16.51 -9.77
N ILE A 91 -16.41 16.96 -8.64
CA ILE A 91 -15.25 17.87 -8.59
C ILE A 91 -14.09 17.44 -9.51
N PRO A 92 -13.63 16.17 -9.53
CA PRO A 92 -12.51 15.77 -10.35
C PRO A 92 -12.72 16.02 -11.85
N PHE A 93 -13.95 15.97 -12.37
CA PHE A 93 -14.24 16.17 -13.79
C PHE A 93 -14.10 17.63 -14.25
N ILE A 94 -14.05 18.58 -13.32
CA ILE A 94 -13.94 20.03 -13.61
C ILE A 94 -12.46 20.47 -13.57
N ILE A 95 -11.56 19.65 -12.98
CA ILE A 95 -10.17 20.03 -12.73
C ILE A 95 -9.31 19.80 -13.99
N PRO A 96 -8.54 20.81 -14.45
CA PRO A 96 -7.63 20.66 -15.58
C PRO A 96 -6.50 19.64 -15.34
N ASN A 97 -6.04 18.97 -16.41
CA ASN A 97 -5.02 17.90 -16.36
C ASN A 97 -3.72 18.27 -15.62
N ILE A 98 -3.29 19.54 -15.63
CA ILE A 98 -2.07 19.99 -14.95
C ILE A 98 -2.13 19.80 -13.44
N PHE A 99 -3.30 20.03 -12.83
CA PHE A 99 -3.48 19.90 -11.38
C PHE A 99 -3.50 18.44 -10.93
N ILE A 100 -3.80 17.51 -11.84
CA ILE A 100 -3.88 16.07 -11.54
C ILE A 100 -2.49 15.46 -11.46
N GLN A 101 -1.58 15.89 -12.31
CA GLN A 101 -0.18 15.46 -12.22
C GLN A 101 0.45 15.94 -10.92
N LEU A 102 0.23 17.21 -10.56
CA LEU A 102 0.65 17.75 -9.27
C LEU A 102 0.05 16.96 -8.10
N TYR A 103 -1.24 16.67 -8.18
CA TYR A 103 -1.93 15.88 -7.17
C TYR A 103 -1.36 14.46 -7.07
N GLY A 104 -1.03 13.82 -8.19
CA GLY A 104 -0.40 12.50 -8.21
C GLY A 104 0.89 12.47 -7.40
N GLU A 105 1.72 13.50 -7.53
CA GLU A 105 2.95 13.62 -6.73
C GLU A 105 2.64 13.84 -5.23
N ILE A 106 1.63 14.63 -4.89
CA ILE A 106 1.16 14.79 -3.51
C ILE A 106 0.63 13.47 -2.95
N ALA A 107 -0.13 12.71 -3.73
CA ALA A 107 -0.63 11.40 -3.34
C ALA A 107 0.51 10.39 -3.15
N ARG A 108 1.61 10.51 -3.89
CA ARG A 108 2.82 9.70 -3.69
C ARG A 108 3.43 9.93 -2.33
N MET A 109 3.60 11.20 -1.98
CA MET A 109 4.10 11.63 -0.68
C MET A 109 3.17 11.15 0.44
N GLY A 110 1.85 11.38 0.29
CA GLY A 110 0.87 10.98 1.28
C GLY A 110 0.73 9.46 1.46
N ALA A 111 0.89 8.68 0.39
CA ALA A 111 0.96 7.22 0.45
C ALA A 111 2.19 6.76 1.26
N GLY A 112 3.34 7.43 1.10
CA GLY A 112 4.53 7.19 1.92
C GLY A 112 4.28 7.47 3.40
N VAL A 113 3.63 8.59 3.72
CA VAL A 113 3.24 8.92 5.10
C VAL A 113 2.23 7.90 5.65
N PHE A 114 1.27 7.45 4.84
CA PHE A 114 0.33 6.42 5.22
C PHE A 114 1.03 5.11 5.62
N LEU A 115 2.04 4.67 4.85
CA LEU A 115 2.82 3.47 5.17
C LEU A 115 3.53 3.59 6.54
N LEU A 116 3.98 4.78 6.93
CA LEU A 116 4.54 5.03 8.27
C LEU A 116 3.47 4.96 9.36
N LEU A 117 2.30 5.55 9.13
CA LEU A 117 1.19 5.49 10.09
C LEU A 117 0.64 4.06 10.22
N GLN A 118 0.57 3.33 9.11
CA GLN A 118 0.25 1.92 9.05
C GLN A 118 1.25 1.10 9.88
N LEU A 119 2.56 1.39 9.81
CA LEU A 119 3.58 0.73 10.63
C LEU A 119 3.31 0.93 12.13
N ILE A 120 3.05 2.17 12.55
CA ILE A 120 2.76 2.51 13.96
C ILE A 120 1.47 1.83 14.43
N SER A 121 0.43 1.85 13.60
CA SER A 121 -0.83 1.17 13.87
C SER A 121 -0.65 -0.34 13.99
N MET A 122 0.16 -0.93 13.10
CA MET A 122 0.42 -2.37 13.09
C MET A 122 1.15 -2.80 14.36
N LEU A 123 2.14 -2.02 14.84
CA LEU A 123 2.83 -2.29 16.11
C LEU A 123 1.87 -2.34 17.31
N HIS A 124 0.96 -1.37 17.41
CA HIS A 124 -0.04 -1.35 18.48
C HIS A 124 -1.02 -2.51 18.39
N CYS A 125 -1.53 -2.80 17.18
CA CYS A 125 -2.45 -3.91 17.01
C CYS A 125 -1.78 -5.26 17.27
N ILE A 126 -0.54 -5.44 16.82
CA ILE A 126 0.24 -6.64 17.11
C ILE A 126 0.51 -6.76 18.62
N SER A 127 0.82 -5.67 19.32
CA SER A 127 0.98 -5.67 20.78
C SER A 127 -0.33 -6.07 21.49
N TRP A 128 -1.46 -5.57 21.01
CA TRP A 128 -2.79 -5.97 21.48
C TRP A 128 -3.06 -7.46 21.23
N CYS A 129 -2.78 -7.96 20.02
CA CYS A 129 -2.86 -9.38 19.66
C CYS A 129 -1.95 -10.23 20.56
N ASN A 130 -0.72 -9.76 20.82
CA ASN A 130 0.25 -10.42 21.68
C ASN A 130 -0.28 -10.58 23.10
N LYS A 131 -0.85 -9.51 23.69
CA LYS A 131 -1.50 -9.57 25.02
C LYS A 131 -2.70 -10.52 25.04
N ARG A 132 -3.44 -10.61 23.94
CA ARG A 132 -4.65 -11.44 23.84
C ARG A 132 -4.35 -12.92 23.61
N TRP A 133 -3.35 -13.24 22.80
CA TRP A 133 -2.98 -14.61 22.42
C TRP A 133 -1.89 -15.22 23.31
N MET A 134 -1.10 -14.39 23.99
CA MET A 134 -0.19 -14.80 25.06
C MET A 134 -0.54 -14.10 26.39
N PRO A 135 -1.74 -14.33 26.95
CA PRO A 135 -2.06 -13.85 28.29
C PRO A 135 -1.23 -14.60 29.34
N ASP A 136 -0.96 -13.96 30.47
CA ASP A 136 -0.09 -14.48 31.54
C ASP A 136 -0.36 -15.94 31.94
N SER A 137 0.72 -16.56 32.41
CA SER A 137 1.08 -17.98 32.64
C SER A 137 0.08 -18.96 33.28
N ARG A 138 -1.22 -18.68 33.37
CA ARG A 138 -2.22 -19.53 34.05
C ARG A 138 -2.99 -20.48 33.12
N SER A 139 -2.81 -20.37 31.80
CA SER A 139 -3.44 -21.26 30.80
C SER A 139 -2.39 -21.87 29.86
N ASN A 140 -1.95 -23.10 30.16
CA ASN A 140 -0.87 -23.80 29.46
C ASN A 140 -1.12 -24.04 27.95
N GLN A 141 -2.36 -23.92 27.46
CA GLN A 141 -2.69 -24.17 26.05
C GLN A 141 -2.53 -22.92 25.15
N CYS A 142 -2.78 -21.70 25.65
CA CYS A 142 -2.68 -20.48 24.83
C CYS A 142 -1.23 -20.02 24.60
N GLY A 143 -0.35 -20.17 25.60
CA GLY A 143 1.06 -19.78 25.47
C GLY A 143 1.83 -20.60 24.42
N LEU A 144 1.54 -21.91 24.32
CA LEU A 144 2.16 -22.78 23.31
C LEU A 144 1.74 -22.39 21.88
N PHE A 145 0.48 -22.00 21.70
CA PHE A 145 -0.03 -21.54 20.40
C PHE A 145 0.66 -20.23 19.94
N GLY A 146 0.83 -19.26 20.84
CA GLY A 146 1.55 -18.02 20.53
C GLY A 146 3.03 -18.26 20.17
N LEU A 147 3.70 -19.16 20.90
CA LEU A 147 5.09 -19.54 20.61
C LEU A 147 5.22 -20.26 19.25
N PHE A 148 4.30 -21.18 18.95
CA PHE A 148 4.26 -21.88 17.66
C PHE A 148 4.05 -20.91 16.50
N LEU A 149 3.07 -20.01 16.61
CA LEU A 149 2.78 -18.99 15.60
C LEU A 149 3.96 -18.03 15.39
N SER A 150 4.63 -17.64 16.47
CA SER A 150 5.83 -16.80 16.41
C SER A 150 6.98 -17.51 15.67
N THR A 151 7.17 -18.79 15.94
CA THR A 151 8.24 -19.60 15.32
C THR A 151 8.01 -19.72 13.81
N ILE A 152 6.77 -20.04 13.40
CA ILE A 152 6.37 -20.06 11.99
C ILE A 152 6.62 -18.71 11.33
N SER A 153 6.27 -17.61 12.01
CA SER A 153 6.42 -16.26 11.46
C SER A 153 7.88 -15.91 11.16
N PHE A 154 8.81 -16.30 12.04
CA PHE A 154 10.24 -16.11 11.81
C PHE A 154 10.80 -17.00 10.70
N ILE A 155 10.39 -18.27 10.64
CA ILE A 155 10.78 -19.19 9.56
C ILE A 155 10.32 -18.63 8.21
N ALA A 156 9.06 -18.21 8.12
CA ALA A 156 8.51 -17.62 6.91
C ALA A 156 9.19 -16.29 6.55
N SER A 157 9.60 -15.47 7.53
CA SER A 157 10.37 -14.25 7.28
C SER A 157 11.73 -14.54 6.62
N PHE A 158 12.49 -15.49 7.16
CA PHE A 158 13.77 -15.87 6.57
C PHE A 158 13.63 -16.57 5.22
N ALA A 159 12.61 -17.42 5.05
CA ALA A 159 12.29 -18.03 3.76
C ALA A 159 11.94 -16.96 2.72
N GLY A 160 11.14 -15.95 3.09
CA GLY A 160 10.82 -14.82 2.22
C GLY A 160 12.05 -14.01 1.81
N ILE A 161 12.98 -13.74 2.73
CA ILE A 161 14.26 -13.09 2.42
C ILE A 161 15.09 -13.94 1.43
N ALA A 162 15.16 -15.25 1.64
CA ALA A 162 15.89 -16.14 0.73
C ALA A 162 15.27 -16.17 -0.68
N VAL A 163 13.94 -16.23 -0.77
CA VAL A 163 13.21 -16.14 -2.04
C VAL A 163 13.47 -14.79 -2.73
N LEU A 164 13.42 -13.68 -1.99
CA LEU A 164 13.74 -12.36 -2.51
C LEU A 164 15.16 -12.27 -3.05
N TYR A 165 16.12 -12.85 -2.32
CA TYR A 165 17.51 -12.88 -2.73
C TYR A 165 17.67 -13.61 -4.08
N VAL A 166 17.05 -14.78 -4.24
CA VAL A 166 17.16 -15.57 -5.49
C VAL A 166 16.45 -14.89 -6.67
N LEU A 167 15.30 -14.26 -6.44
CA LEU A 167 14.49 -13.67 -7.52
C LEU A 167 15.02 -12.32 -8.00
N TYR A 168 15.51 -11.47 -7.10
CA TYR A 168 15.86 -10.07 -7.40
C TYR A 168 17.37 -9.79 -7.40
N ILE A 169 18.21 -10.77 -7.03
CA ILE A 169 19.68 -10.67 -7.07
C ILE A 169 20.20 -11.74 -8.04
N SER A 170 19.98 -11.48 -9.34
CA SER A 170 20.51 -12.32 -10.42
C SER A 170 21.96 -11.96 -10.77
N ASN A 171 22.29 -10.67 -10.67
CA ASN A 171 23.57 -10.10 -11.09
C ASN A 171 24.10 -9.13 -10.03
N SER A 172 25.42 -9.04 -9.88
CA SER A 172 26.08 -8.14 -8.90
C SER A 172 25.88 -6.64 -9.20
N SER A 173 25.32 -6.28 -10.35
CA SER A 173 25.04 -4.89 -10.74
C SER A 173 23.79 -4.28 -10.08
N CYS A 174 22.99 -5.08 -9.37
CA CYS A 174 21.70 -4.67 -8.83
C CYS A 174 21.82 -4.10 -7.41
N LEU A 175 22.56 -2.99 -7.27
CA LEU A 175 22.94 -2.42 -5.97
C LEU A 175 21.74 -2.07 -5.08
N PHE A 176 20.68 -1.50 -5.64
CA PHE A 176 19.49 -1.12 -4.87
C PHE A 176 18.78 -2.34 -4.27
N ASN A 177 18.65 -3.42 -5.05
CA ASN A 177 17.97 -4.65 -4.61
C ASN A 177 18.80 -5.36 -3.54
N ILE A 178 20.12 -5.44 -3.74
CA ILE A 178 21.06 -5.99 -2.76
C ILE A 178 20.99 -5.18 -1.46
N PHE A 179 21.09 -3.86 -1.54
CA PHE A 179 21.02 -2.97 -0.37
C PHE A 179 19.72 -3.14 0.41
N THR A 180 18.58 -3.14 -0.29
CA THR A 180 17.26 -3.24 0.34
C THR A 180 17.07 -4.59 1.03
N ILE A 181 17.38 -5.71 0.35
CA ILE A 181 17.23 -7.07 0.91
C ILE A 181 18.18 -7.29 2.09
N THR A 182 19.43 -6.84 1.99
CA THR A 182 20.42 -7.01 3.07
C THR A 182 20.03 -6.23 4.33
N TRP A 183 19.57 -4.99 4.19
CA TRP A 183 19.10 -4.20 5.33
C TRP A 183 17.85 -4.80 5.99
N THR A 184 16.89 -5.28 5.19
CA THR A 184 15.73 -6.04 5.68
C THR A 184 16.17 -7.27 6.49
N ALA A 185 17.16 -8.03 6.00
CA ALA A 185 17.68 -9.20 6.71
C ALA A 185 18.36 -8.84 8.05
N ILE A 186 19.13 -7.74 8.08
CA ILE A 186 19.76 -7.23 9.31
C ILE A 186 18.69 -6.84 10.32
N LEU A 187 17.67 -6.08 9.91
CA LEU A 187 16.57 -5.65 10.79
C LEU A 187 15.83 -6.84 11.39
N VAL A 188 15.48 -7.86 10.60
CA VAL A 188 14.79 -9.07 11.10
C VAL A 188 15.67 -9.83 12.09
N LYS A 189 16.99 -9.94 11.84
CA LYS A 189 17.92 -10.57 12.79
C LYS A 189 18.04 -9.80 14.11
N ILE A 190 18.13 -8.47 14.06
CA ILE A 190 18.20 -7.64 15.27
C ILE A 190 16.92 -7.81 16.08
N MET A 191 15.75 -7.74 15.45
CA MET A 191 14.46 -7.95 16.14
C MET A 191 14.40 -9.34 16.78
N MET A 192 14.81 -10.39 16.07
CA MET A 192 14.89 -11.74 16.63
C MET A 192 15.83 -11.82 17.85
N ALA A 193 17.03 -11.26 17.75
CA ALA A 193 18.01 -11.29 18.83
C ALA A 193 17.52 -10.54 20.08
N VAL A 194 16.90 -9.38 19.89
CA VAL A 194 16.32 -8.58 20.99
C VAL A 194 15.16 -9.33 21.65
N SER A 195 14.28 -9.96 20.87
CA SER A 195 13.10 -10.66 21.39
C SER A 195 13.40 -12.00 22.07
N LEU A 196 14.57 -12.60 21.80
CA LEU A 196 15.07 -13.79 22.52
C LEU A 196 15.90 -13.44 23.77
N HIS A 197 16.21 -12.16 23.97
CA HIS A 197 17.01 -11.72 25.10
C HIS A 197 16.22 -11.92 26.40
N SER A 198 16.80 -12.67 27.34
CA SER A 198 16.14 -13.12 28.58
C SER A 198 15.54 -12.00 29.44
N LYS A 199 16.00 -10.76 29.25
CA LYS A 199 15.50 -9.56 29.96
C LYS A 199 14.27 -8.91 29.31
N VAL A 200 13.94 -9.25 28.05
CA VAL A 200 12.89 -8.62 27.22
C VAL A 200 11.99 -9.68 26.57
N ASN A 201 11.87 -10.88 27.15
CA ASN A 201 11.09 -12.01 26.61
C ASN A 201 9.57 -11.74 26.43
N GLU A 202 9.11 -10.51 26.63
CA GLU A 202 7.77 -10.05 26.31
C GLU A 202 7.70 -9.65 24.83
N GLY A 203 6.87 -10.34 24.04
CA GLY A 203 6.54 -9.90 22.68
C GLY A 203 7.22 -10.67 21.54
N LEU A 204 7.63 -11.93 21.74
CA LEU A 204 8.20 -12.76 20.67
C LEU A 204 7.27 -12.86 19.46
N LEU A 205 5.97 -13.12 19.69
CA LEU A 205 4.96 -13.15 18.62
C LEU A 205 4.85 -11.81 17.90
N SER A 206 4.99 -10.70 18.63
CA SER A 206 4.96 -9.36 18.04
C SER A 206 6.10 -9.14 17.05
N SER A 207 7.32 -9.49 17.47
CA SER A 207 8.52 -9.37 16.63
C SER A 207 8.49 -10.28 15.40
N GLY A 208 7.93 -11.49 15.52
CA GLY A 208 7.80 -12.44 14.41
C GLY A 208 6.83 -11.95 13.32
N ILE A 209 5.65 -11.47 13.70
CA ILE A 209 4.66 -10.91 12.77
C ILE A 209 5.20 -9.62 12.13
N MET A 210 5.90 -8.79 12.91
CA MET A 210 6.56 -7.59 12.39
C MET A 210 7.65 -7.93 11.37
N GLY A 211 8.43 -8.98 11.61
CA GLY A 211 9.42 -9.50 10.65
C GLY A 211 8.79 -9.84 9.30
N LEU A 212 7.65 -10.54 9.30
CA LEU A 212 6.93 -10.89 8.07
C LEU A 212 6.50 -9.65 7.30
N TYR A 213 5.99 -8.63 8.00
CA TYR A 213 5.56 -7.39 7.38
C TYR A 213 6.72 -6.61 6.75
N ILE A 214 7.87 -6.54 7.42
CA ILE A 214 9.06 -5.87 6.87
C ILE A 214 9.55 -6.58 5.60
N VAL A 215 9.51 -7.92 5.57
CA VAL A 215 9.83 -8.71 4.38
C VAL A 215 8.82 -8.47 3.26
N PHE A 216 7.53 -8.35 3.59
CA PHE A 216 6.50 -7.99 2.62
C PHE A 216 6.68 -6.58 2.04
N LEU A 217 7.03 -5.59 2.87
CA LEU A 217 7.34 -4.24 2.40
C LEU A 217 8.56 -4.23 1.46
N CYS A 218 9.58 -5.04 1.78
CA CYS A 218 10.73 -5.26 0.91
C CYS A 218 10.31 -5.86 -0.45
N TRP A 219 9.50 -6.92 -0.44
CA TRP A 219 8.93 -7.50 -1.66
C TRP A 219 8.17 -6.46 -2.49
N SER A 220 7.31 -5.66 -1.86
CA SER A 220 6.51 -4.64 -2.54
C SER A 220 7.36 -3.56 -3.18
N ALA A 221 8.42 -3.11 -2.50
CA ALA A 221 9.37 -2.15 -3.04
C ALA A 221 10.11 -2.69 -4.27
N LEU A 222 10.58 -3.94 -4.21
CA LEU A 222 11.30 -4.59 -5.31
C LEU A 222 10.38 -4.90 -6.51
N HIS A 223 9.13 -5.27 -6.24
CA HIS A 223 8.14 -5.53 -7.28
C HIS A 223 7.71 -4.27 -8.04
N SER A 224 7.90 -3.10 -7.43
CA SER A 224 7.65 -1.80 -8.08
C SER A 224 8.74 -1.42 -9.08
N GLU A 225 9.86 -2.16 -9.13
CA GLU A 225 10.90 -1.97 -10.15
C GLU A 225 10.40 -2.50 -11.52
N PRO A 226 10.49 -1.73 -12.60
CA PRO A 226 9.99 -2.14 -13.91
C PRO A 226 10.72 -3.39 -14.43
N GLN A 227 9.95 -4.36 -14.93
CA GLN A 227 10.42 -5.69 -15.37
C GLN A 227 11.40 -5.68 -16.58
N THR A 228 11.74 -4.51 -17.11
CA THR A 228 12.70 -4.32 -18.20
C THR A 228 14.16 -4.29 -17.74
N GLY A 229 14.43 -4.31 -16.43
CA GLY A 229 15.78 -4.28 -15.85
C GLY A 229 16.49 -5.65 -15.83
N LYS A 230 17.83 -5.65 -15.86
CA LYS A 230 18.71 -6.84 -15.80
C LYS A 230 18.71 -7.58 -14.45
N CYS A 231 17.87 -7.14 -13.50
CA CYS A 231 17.94 -7.50 -12.08
C CYS A 231 16.90 -8.53 -11.64
N HIS A 232 15.85 -8.75 -12.44
CA HIS A 232 14.83 -9.75 -12.14
C HIS A 232 15.18 -11.08 -12.82
N THR A 233 15.46 -12.11 -12.03
CA THR A 233 15.59 -13.47 -12.56
C THR A 233 14.17 -13.95 -12.88
N GLN A 234 13.77 -13.94 -14.16
CA GLN A 234 12.59 -14.68 -14.57
C GLN A 234 12.86 -16.19 -14.41
N MET A 235 12.76 -16.71 -13.19
CA MET A 235 12.28 -18.08 -13.06
C MET A 235 10.92 -18.08 -13.76
N LYS A 236 10.77 -18.94 -14.77
CA LYS A 236 9.54 -19.19 -15.53
C LYS A 236 8.43 -19.69 -14.60
N ILE A 237 7.97 -18.85 -13.68
CA ILE A 237 6.81 -19.07 -12.84
C ILE A 237 5.81 -17.99 -13.26
N ALA A 238 4.78 -18.47 -13.94
CA ALA A 238 3.56 -17.76 -14.30
C ALA A 238 3.70 -16.59 -15.28
N LYS A 239 3.79 -16.97 -16.55
CA LYS A 239 2.94 -16.37 -17.57
C LYS A 239 1.48 -16.68 -17.18
N ASP A 240 0.94 -15.95 -16.20
CA ASP A 240 -0.50 -15.71 -15.98
C ASP A 240 -0.76 -14.97 -14.65
N GLY A 241 -1.36 -13.77 -14.76
CA GLY A 241 -2.13 -13.10 -13.71
C GLY A 241 -1.38 -12.14 -12.79
N ASP A 242 -1.94 -10.93 -12.66
CA ASP A 242 -1.65 -9.86 -11.69
C ASP A 242 -1.84 -10.29 -10.20
N TRP A 243 -1.36 -11.48 -9.80
CA TRP A 243 -1.55 -12.00 -8.45
C TRP A 243 -0.87 -11.11 -7.39
N ALA A 244 0.25 -10.47 -7.75
CA ALA A 244 0.98 -9.56 -6.87
C ALA A 244 0.16 -8.29 -6.57
N THR A 245 -0.57 -7.76 -7.56
CA THR A 245 -1.50 -6.64 -7.40
C THR A 245 -2.66 -7.03 -6.48
N ILE A 246 -3.21 -8.24 -6.66
CA ILE A 246 -4.29 -8.78 -5.82
C ILE A 246 -3.82 -8.92 -4.37
N VAL A 247 -2.64 -9.49 -4.14
CA VAL A 247 -2.06 -9.63 -2.79
C VAL A 247 -1.81 -8.27 -2.15
N SER A 248 -1.27 -7.31 -2.90
CA SER A 248 -1.04 -5.94 -2.43
C SER A 248 -2.35 -5.24 -2.05
N PHE A 249 -3.42 -5.48 -2.81
CA PHE A 249 -4.75 -4.95 -2.54
C PHE A 249 -5.38 -5.54 -1.27
N ILE A 250 -5.28 -6.86 -1.06
CA ILE A 250 -5.75 -7.52 0.17
C ILE A 250 -5.03 -6.94 1.38
N ILE A 251 -3.72 -6.76 1.29
CA ILE A 251 -2.92 -6.22 2.39
C ILE A 251 -3.26 -4.75 2.64
N ALA A 252 -3.54 -3.96 1.59
CA ALA A 252 -4.01 -2.59 1.75
C ALA A 252 -5.36 -2.52 2.48
N ILE A 253 -6.28 -3.46 2.21
CA ILE A 253 -7.56 -3.54 2.93
C ILE A 253 -7.30 -3.87 4.39
N CYS A 254 -6.50 -4.90 4.67
CA CYS A 254 -6.12 -5.26 6.03
C CYS A 254 -5.47 -4.06 6.76
N ALA A 255 -4.59 -3.33 6.08
CA ALA A 255 -3.93 -2.14 6.60
C ALA A 255 -4.91 -1.04 7.01
N ILE A 256 -5.86 -0.70 6.14
CA ILE A 256 -6.88 0.31 6.48
C ILE A 256 -7.74 -0.17 7.65
N VAL A 257 -8.17 -1.43 7.65
CA VAL A 257 -8.95 -2.00 8.75
C VAL A 257 -8.18 -1.88 10.06
N MET A 258 -6.89 -2.24 10.06
CA MET A 258 -6.02 -2.15 11.23
C MET A 258 -5.79 -0.70 11.68
N ALA A 259 -5.56 0.22 10.74
CA ALA A 259 -5.45 1.65 11.02
C ALA A 259 -6.75 2.21 11.62
N THR A 260 -7.90 1.76 11.14
CA THR A 260 -9.22 2.13 11.66
C THR A 260 -9.43 1.63 13.09
N PHE A 261 -9.12 0.35 13.34
CA PHE A 261 -9.23 -0.22 14.68
C PHE A 261 -8.26 0.45 15.66
N SER A 262 -7.02 0.70 15.26
CA SER A 262 -6.02 1.36 16.10
C SER A 262 -6.42 2.81 16.42
N THR A 263 -6.84 3.58 15.41
CA THR A 263 -7.30 4.97 15.63
C THR A 263 -8.59 5.07 16.43
N GLY A 264 -9.46 4.04 16.37
CA GLY A 264 -10.72 3.99 17.11
C GLY A 264 -10.61 3.44 18.53
N ILE A 265 -9.64 2.56 18.80
CA ILE A 265 -9.48 1.90 20.12
C ILE A 265 -8.45 2.62 21.00
N ASP A 266 -7.37 3.15 20.42
CA ASP A 266 -6.30 3.77 21.19
C ASP A 266 -5.87 5.12 20.60
N THR A 267 -6.40 6.19 21.18
CA THR A 267 -6.06 7.57 20.82
C THR A 267 -4.61 7.92 21.10
N ARG A 268 -3.99 7.23 22.07
CA ARG A 268 -2.59 7.46 22.47
C ARG A 268 -1.61 7.00 21.41
N SER A 269 -2.02 6.09 20.52
CA SER A 269 -1.17 5.61 19.42
C SER A 269 -0.69 6.73 18.49
N PHE A 270 -1.44 7.85 18.40
CA PHE A 270 -1.15 8.96 17.49
C PHE A 270 -1.15 10.36 18.15
N GLN A 271 -1.53 10.48 19.42
CA GLN A 271 -1.46 11.73 20.17
C GLN A 271 -0.05 11.95 20.73
N PHE A 272 0.69 12.90 20.15
CA PHE A 272 2.01 13.34 20.63
C PHE A 272 1.95 14.18 21.93
N ARG A 273 0.77 14.41 22.51
CA ARG A 273 0.55 15.28 23.68
C ARG A 273 -0.22 14.49 24.74
N ASN A 274 0.49 14.10 25.81
CA ASN A 274 0.09 13.02 26.71
C ASN A 274 -0.29 13.45 28.15
N ASP A 275 -0.61 14.72 28.41
CA ASP A 275 -0.78 15.20 29.80
C ASP A 275 -2.16 15.83 30.13
N GLU A 276 -3.22 15.56 29.34
CA GLU A 276 -4.58 16.03 29.70
C GLU A 276 -5.44 14.85 30.16
N VAL A 277 -5.99 14.95 31.37
CA VAL A 277 -6.96 13.99 31.93
C VAL A 277 -8.21 14.02 31.08
N GLN A 278 -8.56 12.89 30.45
CA GLN A 278 -9.75 12.77 29.61
C GLN A 278 -11.01 12.85 30.50
N LEU A 279 -11.82 13.88 30.29
CA LEU A 279 -13.09 14.11 30.99
C LEU A 279 -14.21 13.29 30.34
N GLU A 280 -15.29 13.00 31.08
CA GLU A 280 -16.43 12.21 30.56
C GLU A 280 -17.08 12.82 29.31
N ASP A 281 -17.03 14.15 29.20
CA ASP A 281 -17.56 14.93 28.08
C ASP A 281 -16.57 15.13 26.92
N ASP A 282 -15.35 14.59 27.02
CA ASP A 282 -14.39 14.58 25.91
C ASP A 282 -14.73 13.49 24.88
N VAL A 283 -14.41 13.78 23.62
CA VAL A 283 -14.59 12.80 22.54
C VAL A 283 -13.68 11.57 22.75
N PRO A 284 -14.15 10.35 22.44
CA PRO A 284 -13.39 9.13 22.72
C PRO A 284 -12.16 8.99 21.83
N TYR A 285 -12.13 9.67 20.68
CA TYR A 285 -10.96 9.76 19.80
C TYR A 285 -10.91 11.06 19.02
N SER A 286 -9.70 11.43 18.59
CA SER A 286 -9.48 12.63 17.78
C SER A 286 -10.02 12.43 16.37
N TYR A 287 -11.13 13.10 16.05
CA TYR A 287 -11.75 13.07 14.72
C TYR A 287 -10.78 13.50 13.62
N GLN A 288 -9.86 14.41 13.92
CA GLN A 288 -8.82 14.88 13.01
C GLN A 288 -7.87 13.77 12.59
N ILE A 289 -7.35 13.02 13.58
CA ILE A 289 -6.43 11.92 13.34
C ILE A 289 -7.14 10.81 12.56
N PHE A 290 -8.41 10.56 12.90
CA PHE A 290 -9.23 9.61 12.16
C PHE A 290 -9.33 10.00 10.68
N HIS A 291 -9.83 11.20 10.36
CA HIS A 291 -10.04 11.61 8.96
C HIS A 291 -8.75 11.77 8.17
N ILE A 292 -7.65 12.23 8.79
CA ILE A 292 -6.37 12.36 8.09
C ILE A 292 -5.79 10.98 7.72
N VAL A 293 -5.87 9.99 8.62
CA VAL A 293 -5.43 8.61 8.36
C VAL A 293 -6.21 8.00 7.19
N PHE A 294 -7.52 8.21 7.14
CA PHE A 294 -8.35 7.76 6.03
C PHE A 294 -8.06 8.49 4.71
N ALA A 295 -7.81 9.81 4.75
CA ALA A 295 -7.43 10.57 3.57
C ALA A 295 -6.09 10.08 2.99
N MET A 296 -5.10 9.82 3.83
CA MET A 296 -3.81 9.26 3.43
C MET A 296 -3.93 7.80 2.98
N GLY A 297 -4.80 7.01 3.60
CA GLY A 297 -5.12 5.65 3.16
C GLY A 297 -5.75 5.63 1.77
N ALA A 298 -6.64 6.58 1.46
CA ALA A 298 -7.19 6.74 0.12
C ALA A 298 -6.11 7.09 -0.92
N MET A 299 -5.12 7.94 -0.58
CA MET A 299 -3.96 8.21 -1.44
C MET A 299 -3.13 6.96 -1.70
N TYR A 300 -2.90 6.14 -0.67
CA TYR A 300 -2.17 4.88 -0.79
C TYR A 300 -2.91 3.88 -1.70
N PHE A 301 -4.22 3.70 -1.52
CA PHE A 301 -5.03 2.89 -2.43
C PHE A 301 -4.96 3.40 -3.86
N ALA A 302 -5.04 4.72 -4.05
CA ALA A 302 -4.94 5.31 -5.36
C ALA A 302 -3.61 4.96 -6.04
N MET A 303 -2.52 4.98 -5.28
CA MET A 303 -1.18 4.62 -5.78
C MET A 303 -1.02 3.15 -6.12
N LEU A 304 -1.57 2.25 -5.29
CA LEU A 304 -1.57 0.82 -5.61
C LEU A 304 -2.32 0.52 -6.91
N PHE A 305 -3.44 1.20 -7.11
CA PHE A 305 -4.29 1.02 -8.29
C PHE A 305 -3.64 1.47 -9.60
N ILE A 306 -2.74 2.46 -9.56
CA ILE A 306 -1.96 2.90 -10.71
C ILE A 306 -0.55 2.28 -10.74
N ASN A 307 -0.29 1.29 -9.88
CA ASN A 307 1.01 0.64 -9.72
C ASN A 307 2.17 1.64 -9.54
N TRP A 308 1.92 2.72 -8.77
CA TRP A 308 2.88 3.81 -8.50
C TRP A 308 3.38 4.60 -9.72
N GLU A 309 2.86 4.31 -10.91
CA GLU A 309 3.20 5.00 -12.15
C GLU A 309 2.34 6.26 -12.36
N LEU A 310 2.97 7.43 -12.24
CA LEU A 310 2.31 8.72 -12.52
C LEU A 310 2.43 9.16 -13.98
N ASN A 311 3.48 8.68 -14.67
CA ASN A 311 3.85 9.15 -15.99
C ASN A 311 3.59 8.07 -17.03
N HIS A 312 2.48 8.18 -17.76
CA HIS A 312 2.48 7.71 -19.12
C HIS A 312 2.89 8.88 -20.02
N PRO A 313 4.00 8.78 -20.78
CA PRO A 313 4.42 9.85 -21.64
C PRO A 313 3.32 10.12 -22.67
N THR A 314 2.64 11.25 -22.49
CA THR A 314 1.93 11.92 -23.56
C THR A 314 2.97 12.36 -24.56
N ARG A 315 3.38 11.44 -25.43
CA ARG A 315 4.10 11.78 -26.65
C ARG A 315 3.19 12.75 -27.41
N LYS A 316 3.57 14.03 -27.40
CA LYS A 316 3.05 15.06 -28.30
C LYS A 316 3.21 14.59 -29.74
#